data_AF-A0A7Y6XQS1-F1
#
_entry.id   AF-A0A7Y6XQS1-F1
#
_cell.length_a   1.000
_cell.length_b   1.000
_cell.length_c   1.000
_cell.angle_alpha   90.00
_cell.angle_beta   90.00
_cell.angle_gamma   90.00
#
_symmetry.space_group_name_H-M   'P 1'
#
loop_
_entity.id
_entity.type
_entity.pdbx_description
1 polymer ?
#
loop_
_entity_poly.entity_id
_entity_poly.type
_entity_poly.pdbx_seq_one_letter_code
_entity_poly.pdbx_strand_id
1 'polypeptide(L)'
;MKQFRKTLPLVGALSLFLSCFSVSAQNSLIGREFLFSVLGGEAQSGEVPTVFVTMSAAYPDDQKGKVVLTVPSTNESVTFEYNGRLSQAPVVWGYEVDESTFMGIKEGKDPFSIHVEADIDITVLLTKHYRGEDYNHGDGTMVLPVRELGTQYYVMSHNELNDQLNSEIVIVATRDDTYIDIIPSVDTRAHPAGFPFTIKLDRGERFQVQSKGDLTGTFIELNTDFDETCKPFAVFSGASRTTIGNKTNEGHIFTQVYSTDKWGSSFSLLPFELDSSAYLVKILAYENNTEVERTTADDSNTILLNSGEFATMT
;
A
#
# COMPACT_ATOMS: atom_id res chain seq x y z
N MET A 1 41.26 -51.30 33.44
CA MET A 1 40.11 -50.47 32.99
C MET A 1 40.55 -49.71 31.74
N LYS A 2 40.07 -50.12 30.57
CA LYS A 2 40.49 -49.63 29.24
C LYS A 2 39.42 -48.68 28.70
N GLN A 3 39.85 -47.49 28.27
CA GLN A 3 39.04 -46.49 27.56
C GLN A 3 38.54 -47.06 26.22
N PHE A 4 37.23 -46.97 25.99
CA PHE A 4 36.62 -47.11 24.66
C PHE A 4 36.29 -45.70 24.14
N ARG A 5 37.02 -45.26 23.10
CA ARG A 5 36.58 -44.17 22.21
C ARG A 5 35.68 -44.78 21.14
N LYS A 6 34.40 -44.38 21.11
CA LYS A 6 33.53 -44.53 19.93
C LYS A 6 33.41 -43.17 19.27
N THR A 7 33.93 -43.06 18.06
CA THR A 7 33.69 -41.96 17.13
C THR A 7 32.38 -42.22 16.38
N LEU A 8 31.39 -41.34 16.55
CA LEU A 8 30.19 -41.28 15.72
C LEU A 8 30.43 -40.24 14.61
N PRO A 9 30.14 -40.50 13.33
CA PRO A 9 30.20 -39.47 12.31
C PRO A 9 28.96 -38.57 12.45
N LEU A 10 29.20 -37.28 12.70
CA LEU A 10 28.19 -36.23 12.66
C LEU A 10 27.86 -35.96 11.18
N VAL A 11 26.76 -36.50 10.69
CA VAL A 11 26.16 -36.04 9.41
C VAL A 11 25.45 -34.74 9.73
N GLY A 12 26.17 -33.62 9.57
CA GLY A 12 25.59 -32.28 9.63
C GLY A 12 24.81 -32.00 8.36
N ALA A 13 23.49 -32.17 8.40
CA ALA A 13 22.61 -31.50 7.46
C ALA A 13 22.57 -30.02 7.86
N LEU A 14 23.33 -29.19 7.14
CA LEU A 14 23.24 -27.74 7.24
C LEU A 14 21.95 -27.31 6.54
N SER A 15 20.83 -27.36 7.25
CA SER A 15 19.60 -26.68 6.82
C SER A 15 19.84 -25.18 6.94
N LEU A 16 20.17 -24.57 5.81
CA LEU A 16 20.22 -23.12 5.66
C LEU A 16 18.77 -22.62 5.67
N PHE A 17 18.20 -22.39 6.84
CA PHE A 17 17.00 -21.57 6.96
C PHE A 17 17.39 -20.16 6.53
N LEU A 18 17.06 -19.81 5.29
CA LEU A 18 17.16 -18.46 4.79
C LEU A 18 16.02 -17.66 5.44
N SER A 19 16.17 -17.31 6.71
CA SER A 19 15.30 -16.32 7.35
C SER A 19 15.43 -15.01 6.56
N CYS A 20 14.33 -14.55 5.96
CA CYS A 20 14.20 -13.25 5.28
C CYS A 20 14.42 -12.12 6.32
N PHE A 21 15.67 -11.92 6.80
CA PHE A 21 16.07 -10.73 7.55
C PHE A 21 16.50 -9.67 6.54
N SER A 22 15.73 -8.59 6.48
CA SER A 22 16.14 -7.34 5.82
C SER A 22 17.29 -6.74 6.61
N VAL A 23 18.47 -6.62 5.98
CA VAL A 23 19.44 -5.58 6.38
C VAL A 23 18.69 -4.26 6.25
N SER A 24 18.70 -3.43 7.30
CA SER A 24 18.08 -2.09 7.29
C SER A 24 18.61 -1.27 6.11
N ALA A 25 17.93 -1.38 4.98
CA ALA A 25 18.03 -0.48 3.86
C ALA A 25 17.04 0.64 4.16
N GLN A 26 17.50 1.88 4.05
CA GLN A 26 16.60 3.02 4.01
C GLN A 26 15.61 2.79 2.87
N ASN A 27 14.30 2.76 3.17
CA ASN A 27 13.26 2.60 2.17
C ASN A 27 13.47 3.60 1.05
N SER A 28 13.65 3.09 -0.17
CA SER A 28 13.93 3.92 -1.32
C SER A 28 12.68 4.10 -2.18
N LEU A 29 12.20 5.33 -2.32
CA LEU A 29 11.19 5.66 -3.35
C LEU A 29 11.79 5.66 -4.77
N ILE A 30 13.10 5.44 -4.88
CA ILE A 30 13.86 5.39 -6.13
C ILE A 30 13.94 3.94 -6.60
N GLY A 31 13.55 3.68 -7.84
CA GLY A 31 13.66 2.36 -8.44
C GLY A 31 13.42 2.37 -9.95
N ARG A 32 13.31 1.16 -10.50
CA ARG A 32 13.23 0.91 -11.96
C ARG A 32 12.07 0.03 -12.38
N GLU A 33 11.45 -0.66 -11.43
CA GLU A 33 10.28 -1.51 -11.66
C GLU A 33 9.25 -1.14 -10.61
N PHE A 34 8.05 -0.79 -11.04
CA PHE A 34 6.92 -0.46 -10.19
C PHE A 34 5.71 -1.22 -10.69
N LEU A 35 4.98 -1.88 -9.79
CA LEU A 35 3.73 -2.53 -10.10
C LEU A 35 2.72 -2.13 -9.03
N PHE A 36 1.67 -1.43 -9.45
CA PHE A 36 0.73 -0.78 -8.54
C PHE A 36 -0.67 -0.71 -9.14
N SER A 37 -1.62 -0.30 -8.34
CA SER A 37 -2.99 -0.04 -8.76
C SER A 37 -3.56 1.12 -7.95
N VAL A 38 -4.80 1.47 -8.22
CA VAL A 38 -5.57 2.44 -7.44
C VAL A 38 -6.75 1.77 -6.78
N LEU A 39 -7.25 2.38 -5.71
CA LEU A 39 -8.53 2.01 -5.12
C LEU A 39 -9.64 2.08 -6.18
N GLY A 40 -10.54 1.10 -6.19
CA GLY A 40 -11.65 1.02 -7.15
C GLY A 40 -12.57 2.22 -6.99
N GLY A 41 -13.11 2.44 -5.80
CA GLY A 41 -13.91 3.62 -5.51
C GLY A 41 -15.40 3.54 -5.88
N GLU A 42 -16.07 4.68 -5.69
CA GLU A 42 -17.47 4.91 -6.05
C GLU A 42 -17.59 6.31 -6.65
N ALA A 43 -17.40 6.42 -7.97
CA ALA A 43 -17.67 7.65 -8.70
C ALA A 43 -19.16 8.03 -8.61
N GLN A 44 -19.43 9.30 -8.32
CA GLN A 44 -20.78 9.85 -8.40
C GLN A 44 -21.24 9.99 -9.85
N SER A 45 -22.56 10.12 -10.03
CA SER A 45 -23.13 10.39 -11.36
C SER A 45 -22.50 11.63 -11.98
N GLY A 46 -21.82 11.46 -13.11
CA GLY A 46 -21.16 12.54 -13.85
C GLY A 46 -19.70 12.77 -13.48
N GLU A 47 -19.15 12.04 -12.50
CA GLU A 47 -17.71 12.04 -12.22
C GLU A 47 -16.97 11.14 -13.20
N VAL A 48 -15.79 11.60 -13.63
CA VAL A 48 -14.84 10.83 -14.43
C VAL A 48 -13.60 10.55 -13.60
N PRO A 49 -13.47 9.35 -12.99
CA PRO A 49 -12.29 8.99 -12.24
C PRO A 49 -11.09 8.84 -13.20
N THR A 50 -10.04 9.61 -12.92
CA THR A 50 -8.82 9.67 -13.74
C THR A 50 -7.61 9.46 -12.86
N VAL A 51 -6.71 8.60 -13.31
CA VAL A 51 -5.42 8.35 -12.68
C VAL A 51 -4.34 9.09 -13.42
N PHE A 52 -3.45 9.78 -12.70
CA PHE A 52 -2.22 10.30 -13.26
C PHE A 52 -1.01 9.61 -12.65
N VAL A 53 -0.11 9.18 -13.51
CA VAL A 53 1.19 8.63 -13.14
C VAL A 53 2.24 9.66 -13.52
N THR A 54 2.87 10.24 -12.50
CA THR A 54 3.95 11.21 -12.65
C THR A 54 5.28 10.53 -12.37
N MET A 55 6.15 10.47 -13.37
CA MET A 55 7.47 9.84 -13.30
C MET A 55 8.55 10.93 -13.37
N SER A 56 9.55 10.84 -12.50
CA SER A 56 10.67 11.78 -12.45
C SER A 56 11.99 11.03 -12.33
N ALA A 57 13.01 11.45 -13.08
CA ALA A 57 14.36 10.93 -12.90
C ALA A 57 14.87 11.30 -11.49
N ALA A 58 15.35 10.32 -10.75
CA ALA A 58 15.90 10.54 -9.40
C ALA A 58 17.22 11.32 -9.44
N TYR A 59 17.99 11.12 -10.52
CA TYR A 59 19.26 11.79 -10.78
C TYR A 59 19.22 12.39 -12.20
N PRO A 60 18.81 13.65 -12.37
CA PRO A 60 18.58 14.25 -13.69
C PRO A 60 19.86 14.56 -14.49
N ASP A 61 21.03 14.40 -13.87
CA ASP A 61 22.33 14.70 -14.49
C ASP A 61 22.68 13.65 -15.56
N ASP A 62 22.55 14.02 -16.83
CA ASP A 62 22.97 13.29 -18.04
C ASP A 62 22.45 11.84 -18.21
N GLN A 63 21.49 11.38 -17.39
CA GLN A 63 20.88 10.05 -17.54
C GLN A 63 19.98 9.99 -18.77
N LYS A 64 20.27 9.03 -19.65
CA LYS A 64 19.47 8.70 -20.83
C LYS A 64 18.91 7.31 -20.67
N GLY A 65 17.64 7.16 -20.97
CA GLY A 65 16.96 5.88 -20.85
C GLY A 65 15.50 5.96 -21.24
N LYS A 66 14.86 4.80 -21.30
CA LYS A 66 13.45 4.67 -21.61
C LYS A 66 12.68 4.34 -20.34
N VAL A 67 11.44 4.81 -20.30
CA VAL A 67 10.44 4.40 -19.32
C VAL A 67 9.24 3.88 -20.09
N VAL A 68 8.84 2.66 -19.81
CA VAL A 68 7.70 1.99 -20.42
C VAL A 68 6.63 1.83 -19.34
N LEU A 69 5.49 2.47 -19.55
CA LEU A 69 4.29 2.26 -18.74
C LEU A 69 3.36 1.33 -19.52
N THR A 70 2.85 0.30 -18.86
CA THR A 70 1.93 -0.68 -19.45
C THR A 70 0.73 -0.90 -18.52
N VAL A 71 -0.46 -1.03 -19.10
CA VAL A 71 -1.65 -1.58 -18.43
C VAL A 71 -1.79 -3.04 -18.88
N PRO A 72 -1.35 -4.04 -18.07
CA PRO A 72 -1.21 -5.42 -18.53
C PRO A 72 -2.52 -6.03 -19.05
N SER A 73 -3.66 -5.70 -18.45
CA SER A 73 -4.96 -6.25 -18.86
C SER A 73 -5.41 -5.84 -20.26
N THR A 74 -4.99 -4.66 -20.75
CA THR A 74 -5.37 -4.12 -22.06
C THR A 74 -4.24 -4.20 -23.09
N ASN A 75 -3.02 -4.56 -22.66
CA ASN A 75 -1.77 -4.43 -23.43
C ASN A 75 -1.50 -3.01 -23.95
N GLU A 76 -2.17 -2.00 -23.38
CA GLU A 76 -1.87 -0.61 -23.68
C GLU A 76 -0.52 -0.25 -23.07
N SER A 77 0.35 0.37 -23.86
CA SER A 77 1.66 0.80 -23.39
C SER A 77 2.04 2.15 -23.97
N VAL A 78 2.79 2.91 -23.20
CA VAL A 78 3.38 4.19 -23.61
C VAL A 78 4.84 4.17 -23.23
N THR A 79 5.70 4.59 -24.17
CA THR A 79 7.14 4.73 -23.94
C THR A 79 7.51 6.20 -23.90
N PHE A 80 8.30 6.56 -22.90
CA PHE A 80 8.86 7.89 -22.71
C PHE A 80 10.38 7.83 -22.74
N GLU A 81 11.02 8.83 -23.34
CA GLU A 81 12.47 8.92 -23.39
C GLU A 81 12.99 10.03 -22.46
N TYR A 82 13.89 9.64 -21.55
CA TYR A 82 14.71 10.59 -20.81
C TYR A 82 15.97 10.88 -21.60
N ASN A 83 16.20 12.17 -21.85
CA ASN A 83 17.24 12.64 -22.78
C ASN A 83 18.46 13.26 -22.08
N GLY A 84 18.56 13.13 -20.75
CA GLY A 84 19.71 13.61 -19.97
C GLY A 84 19.82 15.13 -19.93
N ARG A 85 18.69 15.85 -19.83
CA ARG A 85 18.70 17.32 -19.64
C ARG A 85 18.55 17.62 -18.15
N LEU A 86 19.37 18.53 -17.63
CA LEU A 86 19.41 19.01 -16.22
C LEU A 86 18.08 19.58 -15.66
N SER A 87 16.99 19.53 -16.43
CA SER A 87 15.67 20.04 -16.05
C SER A 87 14.55 19.41 -16.88
N GLN A 88 14.68 18.14 -17.27
CA GLN A 88 13.58 17.45 -17.93
C GLN A 88 12.35 17.43 -17.01
N ALA A 89 11.24 17.99 -17.49
CA ALA A 89 9.98 18.00 -16.74
C ALA A 89 9.53 16.55 -16.43
N PRO A 90 8.83 16.34 -15.31
CA PRO A 90 8.20 15.05 -15.03
C PRO A 90 7.33 14.61 -16.19
N VAL A 91 7.36 13.31 -16.47
CA VAL A 91 6.46 12.70 -17.44
C VAL A 91 5.14 12.44 -16.73
N VAL A 92 4.04 12.93 -17.29
CA VAL A 92 2.70 12.69 -16.77
C VAL A 92 1.91 11.88 -17.78
N TRP A 93 1.40 10.74 -17.34
CA TRP A 93 0.47 9.91 -18.11
C TRP A 93 -0.88 9.89 -17.40
N GLY A 94 -1.96 10.14 -18.14
CA GLY A 94 -3.33 10.13 -17.64
C GLY A 94 -4.11 8.95 -18.18
N TYR A 95 -4.95 8.34 -17.34
CA TYR A 95 -5.82 7.22 -17.69
C TYR A 95 -7.19 7.37 -17.04
N GLU A 96 -8.23 7.46 -17.85
CA GLU A 96 -9.61 7.41 -17.36
C GLU A 96 -9.93 5.99 -16.93
N VAL A 97 -10.32 5.82 -15.67
CA VAL A 97 -10.63 4.51 -15.09
C VAL A 97 -12.11 4.23 -15.35
N ASP A 98 -12.40 3.14 -16.04
CA ASP A 98 -13.75 2.60 -16.07
C ASP A 98 -13.99 1.75 -14.81
N GLU A 99 -14.56 2.37 -13.76
CA GLU A 99 -14.86 1.67 -12.49
C GLU A 99 -15.90 0.55 -12.66
N SER A 100 -16.70 0.56 -13.73
CA SER A 100 -17.59 -0.56 -14.04
C SER A 100 -16.82 -1.80 -14.52
N THR A 101 -15.68 -1.58 -15.17
CA THR A 101 -14.76 -2.61 -15.65
C THR A 101 -13.76 -3.03 -14.55
N PHE A 102 -13.28 -2.08 -13.76
CA PHE A 102 -12.22 -2.27 -12.76
C PHE A 102 -12.75 -2.21 -11.33
N MET A 103 -13.81 -2.99 -11.06
CA MET A 103 -14.32 -3.28 -9.72
C MET A 103 -14.54 -2.03 -8.84
N GLY A 104 -15.56 -1.22 -9.16
CA GLY A 104 -16.05 -0.11 -8.32
C GLY A 104 -16.51 -0.57 -6.94
N ILE A 105 -17.81 -0.56 -6.64
CA ILE A 105 -18.35 -1.03 -5.34
C ILE A 105 -18.46 -2.57 -5.29
N LYS A 106 -17.36 -3.28 -5.52
CA LYS A 106 -17.34 -4.74 -5.46
C LYS A 106 -16.04 -5.26 -4.88
N GLU A 107 -16.16 -6.22 -3.99
CA GLU A 107 -15.03 -7.01 -3.49
C GLU A 107 -14.73 -8.19 -4.44
N GLY A 108 -13.45 -8.45 -4.69
CA GLY A 108 -13.00 -9.55 -5.53
C GLY A 108 -11.77 -9.26 -6.37
N LYS A 109 -11.48 -10.19 -7.28
CA LYS A 109 -10.33 -10.17 -8.18
C LYS A 109 -10.62 -9.52 -9.53
N ASP A 110 -9.67 -8.75 -10.05
CA ASP A 110 -9.66 -8.28 -11.44
C ASP A 110 -8.22 -8.09 -11.96
N PRO A 111 -8.00 -8.03 -13.30
CA PRO A 111 -6.66 -8.04 -13.88
C PRO A 111 -6.00 -6.64 -13.97
N PHE A 112 -6.53 -5.60 -13.30
CA PHE A 112 -6.03 -4.24 -13.48
C PHE A 112 -4.84 -3.90 -12.60
N SER A 113 -3.76 -3.50 -13.25
CA SER A 113 -2.60 -2.88 -12.64
C SER A 113 -1.94 -1.94 -13.63
N ILE A 114 -1.04 -1.10 -13.12
CA ILE A 114 -0.13 -0.29 -13.91
C ILE A 114 1.28 -0.79 -13.61
N HIS A 115 2.01 -1.12 -14.67
CA HIS A 115 3.38 -1.58 -14.61
C HIS A 115 4.29 -0.52 -15.24
N VAL A 116 5.32 -0.10 -14.52
CA VAL A 116 6.34 0.84 -15.02
C VAL A 116 7.70 0.19 -14.96
N GLU A 117 8.37 0.14 -16.11
CA GLU A 117 9.76 -0.31 -16.26
C GLU A 117 10.64 0.83 -16.77
N ALA A 118 11.79 1.04 -16.15
CA ALA A 118 12.70 2.13 -16.49
C ALA A 118 14.16 1.67 -16.62
N ASP A 119 14.87 2.19 -17.61
CA ASP A 119 16.33 1.99 -17.74
C ASP A 119 17.13 2.79 -16.70
N ILE A 120 16.51 3.84 -16.16
CA ILE A 120 17.10 4.80 -15.23
C ILE A 120 16.37 4.78 -13.88
N ASP A 121 17.02 5.28 -12.85
CA ASP A 121 16.42 5.39 -11.52
C ASP A 121 15.39 6.53 -11.51
N ILE A 122 14.14 6.19 -11.22
CA ILE A 122 13.03 7.14 -11.17
C ILE A 122 12.30 7.08 -9.83
N THR A 123 11.50 8.10 -9.57
CA THR A 123 10.42 8.08 -8.59
C THR A 123 9.07 8.14 -9.30
N VAL A 124 8.04 7.57 -8.67
CA VAL A 124 6.68 7.54 -9.20
C VAL A 124 5.73 8.15 -8.17
N LEU A 125 4.98 9.16 -8.59
CA LEU A 125 3.83 9.71 -7.87
C LEU A 125 2.56 9.26 -8.60
N LEU A 126 1.65 8.64 -7.85
CA LEU A 126 0.36 8.20 -8.31
C LEU A 126 -0.72 9.11 -7.74
N THR A 127 -1.55 9.70 -8.58
CA THR A 127 -2.73 10.46 -8.13
C THR A 127 -4.00 9.92 -8.76
N LYS A 128 -5.10 9.93 -8.01
CA LYS A 128 -6.44 9.62 -8.51
C LYS A 128 -7.34 10.83 -8.26
N HIS A 129 -8.04 11.26 -9.30
CA HIS A 129 -8.94 12.40 -9.26
C HIS A 129 -10.33 11.97 -9.74
N TYR A 130 -11.36 12.39 -9.04
CA TYR A 130 -12.74 12.32 -9.46
C TYR A 130 -13.15 13.70 -9.91
N ARG A 131 -13.39 13.84 -11.22
CA ARG A 131 -13.74 15.12 -11.81
C ARG A 131 -15.22 15.16 -12.15
N GLY A 132 -16.00 15.93 -11.39
CA GLY A 132 -17.41 16.21 -11.65
C GLY A 132 -17.66 17.67 -12.03
N GLU A 133 -18.90 17.99 -12.40
CA GLU A 133 -19.31 19.37 -12.70
C GLU A 133 -19.31 20.25 -11.42
N ASP A 134 -19.82 19.73 -10.31
CA ASP A 134 -20.00 20.48 -9.05
C ASP A 134 -18.99 20.10 -7.95
N TYR A 135 -18.33 18.95 -8.08
CA TYR A 135 -17.53 18.37 -7.02
C TYR A 135 -16.29 17.70 -7.62
N ASN A 136 -15.12 18.08 -7.11
CA ASN A 136 -13.84 17.54 -7.51
C ASN A 136 -13.09 17.13 -6.26
N HIS A 137 -12.62 15.90 -6.22
CA HIS A 137 -11.80 15.40 -5.12
C HIS A 137 -10.75 14.43 -5.66
N GLY A 138 -9.74 14.16 -4.86
CA GLY A 138 -8.65 13.28 -5.24
C GLY A 138 -7.58 13.25 -4.17
N ASP A 139 -6.69 12.29 -4.32
CA ASP A 139 -5.55 12.13 -3.44
C ASP A 139 -4.38 11.56 -4.26
N GLY A 140 -3.22 11.42 -3.62
CA GLY A 140 -2.07 10.81 -4.24
C GLY A 140 -1.07 10.25 -3.25
N THR A 141 -0.29 9.31 -3.74
CA THR A 141 0.72 8.60 -2.95
C THR A 141 1.99 8.38 -3.77
N MET A 142 3.12 8.40 -3.07
CA MET A 142 4.38 7.96 -3.66
C MET A 142 4.35 6.43 -3.80
N VAL A 143 4.81 5.92 -4.94
CA VAL A 143 4.82 4.48 -5.20
C VAL A 143 6.18 3.89 -4.88
N LEU A 144 6.19 2.83 -4.10
CA LEU A 144 7.35 2.00 -3.80
C LEU A 144 7.71 1.12 -5.00
N PRO A 145 8.99 1.05 -5.39
CA PRO A 145 9.42 0.10 -6.41
C PRO A 145 9.30 -1.33 -5.89
N VAL A 146 9.14 -2.29 -6.81
CA VAL A 146 8.88 -3.72 -6.51
C VAL A 146 9.89 -4.29 -5.51
N ARG A 147 11.17 -3.91 -5.61
CA ARG A 147 12.25 -4.35 -4.73
C ARG A 147 12.07 -3.97 -3.26
N GLU A 148 11.28 -2.94 -2.99
CA GLU A 148 11.01 -2.47 -1.64
C GLU A 148 9.74 -3.12 -1.09
N LEU A 149 8.89 -3.75 -1.89
CA LEU A 149 7.65 -4.33 -1.37
C LEU A 149 7.94 -5.49 -0.40
N GLY A 150 7.09 -5.61 0.63
CA GLY A 150 7.16 -6.68 1.61
C GLY A 150 6.08 -7.75 1.41
N THR A 151 5.94 -8.61 2.40
CA THR A 151 5.04 -9.77 2.40
C THR A 151 4.03 -9.75 3.54
N GLN A 152 4.06 -8.75 4.41
CA GLN A 152 3.18 -8.67 5.57
C GLN A 152 2.83 -7.20 5.84
N TYR A 153 1.54 -6.95 6.09
CA TYR A 153 0.97 -5.62 6.19
C TYR A 153 -0.10 -5.59 7.28
N TYR A 154 -0.10 -4.51 8.04
CA TYR A 154 -1.30 -4.02 8.72
C TYR A 154 -1.80 -2.80 7.96
N VAL A 155 -3.09 -2.79 7.66
CA VAL A 155 -3.71 -1.70 6.92
C VAL A 155 -4.10 -0.56 7.84
N MET A 156 -3.80 0.65 7.41
CA MET A 156 -4.45 1.87 7.90
C MET A 156 -5.40 2.39 6.82
N SER A 157 -6.67 2.51 7.16
CA SER A 157 -7.72 3.01 6.28
C SER A 157 -8.52 4.10 7.01
N HIS A 158 -9.71 4.42 6.54
CA HIS A 158 -10.61 5.31 7.25
C HIS A 158 -12.06 5.01 6.88
N ASN A 159 -12.94 5.11 7.87
CA ASN A 159 -14.37 5.26 7.67
C ASN A 159 -14.95 5.90 8.93
N GLU A 160 -15.75 6.94 8.78
CA GLU A 160 -16.47 7.52 9.91
C GLU A 160 -17.84 6.83 10.05
N LEU A 161 -18.31 6.59 11.28
CA LEU A 161 -19.45 5.70 11.59
C LEU A 161 -20.80 6.05 10.89
N ASN A 162 -20.92 7.23 10.29
CA ASN A 162 -22.12 7.68 9.57
C ASN A 162 -21.90 7.79 8.05
N ASP A 163 -20.71 7.48 7.56
CA ASP A 163 -20.40 7.46 6.14
C ASP A 163 -20.96 6.18 5.54
N GLN A 164 -21.80 6.28 4.51
CA GLN A 164 -22.27 5.10 3.78
C GLN A 164 -21.24 4.60 2.76
N LEU A 165 -20.05 5.19 2.78
CA LEU A 165 -19.00 5.06 1.80
C LEU A 165 -18.02 3.97 2.20
N ASN A 166 -17.12 3.59 1.30
CA ASN A 166 -16.31 2.39 1.49
C ASN A 166 -14.92 2.75 2.01
N SER A 167 -14.55 2.12 3.12
CA SER A 167 -13.15 1.83 3.41
C SER A 167 -12.68 0.74 2.45
N GLU A 168 -11.51 0.91 1.85
CA GLU A 168 -11.03 0.03 0.78
C GLU A 168 -9.58 -0.38 0.98
N ILE A 169 -9.29 -1.58 0.47
CA ILE A 169 -7.94 -2.13 0.31
C ILE A 169 -7.82 -2.67 -1.12
N VAL A 170 -6.69 -2.44 -1.76
CA VAL A 170 -6.32 -3.10 -3.01
C VAL A 170 -4.96 -3.76 -2.85
N ILE A 171 -4.88 -5.05 -3.20
CA ILE A 171 -3.68 -5.88 -3.15
C ILE A 171 -3.28 -6.22 -4.59
N VAL A 172 -1.99 -6.06 -4.95
CA VAL A 172 -1.48 -6.33 -6.31
C VAL A 172 -0.31 -7.30 -6.23
N ALA A 173 -0.40 -8.43 -6.94
CA ALA A 173 0.66 -9.43 -6.95
C ALA A 173 1.78 -9.08 -7.94
N THR A 174 3.04 -9.22 -7.50
CA THR A 174 4.23 -8.98 -8.34
C THR A 174 4.71 -10.22 -9.10
N ARG A 175 4.14 -11.39 -8.77
CA ARG A 175 4.52 -12.70 -9.30
C ARG A 175 3.28 -13.57 -9.48
N ASP A 176 3.40 -14.55 -10.36
CA ASP A 176 2.38 -15.55 -10.58
C ASP A 176 2.21 -16.47 -9.37
N ASP A 177 1.03 -17.09 -9.27
CA ASP A 177 0.71 -18.05 -8.23
C ASP A 177 0.96 -17.53 -6.80
N THR A 178 0.66 -16.26 -6.52
CA THR A 178 0.86 -15.66 -5.19
C THR A 178 -0.39 -15.88 -4.33
N TYR A 179 -0.23 -16.55 -3.19
CA TYR A 179 -1.29 -16.83 -2.22
C TYR A 179 -1.17 -15.89 -1.03
N ILE A 180 -2.27 -15.22 -0.69
CA ILE A 180 -2.28 -14.16 0.33
C ILE A 180 -3.43 -14.42 1.29
N ASP A 181 -3.12 -14.45 2.58
CA ASP A 181 -4.11 -14.52 3.65
C ASP A 181 -4.51 -13.11 4.08
N ILE A 182 -5.81 -12.93 4.30
CA ILE A 182 -6.40 -11.67 4.72
C ILE A 182 -7.26 -11.94 5.96
N ILE A 183 -7.01 -11.20 7.03
CA ILE A 183 -7.78 -11.23 8.27
C ILE A 183 -8.44 -9.85 8.46
N PRO A 184 -9.72 -9.70 8.07
CA PRO A 184 -10.41 -8.42 8.20
C PRO A 184 -10.56 -7.97 9.65
N SER A 185 -10.35 -6.69 9.93
CA SER A 185 -10.64 -6.11 11.27
C SER A 185 -12.13 -5.86 11.50
N VAL A 186 -12.89 -5.71 10.42
CA VAL A 186 -14.34 -5.50 10.40
C VAL A 186 -14.97 -6.37 9.31
N ASP A 187 -16.30 -6.53 9.35
CA ASP A 187 -17.00 -7.25 8.29
C ASP A 187 -16.77 -6.55 6.95
N THR A 188 -16.24 -7.28 5.98
CA THR A 188 -16.11 -6.81 4.60
C THR A 188 -17.43 -7.05 3.86
N ARG A 189 -17.48 -6.71 2.57
CA ARG A 189 -18.67 -6.99 1.75
C ARG A 189 -18.87 -8.49 1.52
N ALA A 190 -17.82 -9.31 1.59
CA ALA A 190 -17.90 -10.75 1.32
C ALA A 190 -17.45 -11.67 2.47
N HIS A 191 -16.67 -11.17 3.42
CA HIS A 191 -16.00 -11.96 4.47
C HIS A 191 -16.20 -11.34 5.88
N PRO A 192 -16.50 -12.16 6.90
CA PRO A 192 -16.71 -11.68 8.26
C PRO A 192 -15.41 -11.27 8.97
N ALA A 193 -15.51 -10.34 9.92
CA ALA A 193 -14.40 -9.87 10.74
C ALA A 193 -13.69 -11.01 11.49
N GLY A 194 -12.36 -10.98 11.54
CA GLY A 194 -11.53 -11.90 12.30
C GLY A 194 -11.41 -13.32 11.72
N PHE A 195 -12.11 -13.64 10.63
CA PHE A 195 -11.98 -14.92 9.95
C PHE A 195 -11.04 -14.80 8.75
N PRO A 196 -9.90 -15.54 8.75
CA PRO A 196 -8.98 -15.50 7.62
C PRO A 196 -9.62 -16.08 6.36
N PHE A 197 -9.28 -15.51 5.21
CA PHE A 197 -9.52 -16.11 3.90
C PHE A 197 -8.29 -15.93 3.01
N THR A 198 -8.09 -16.89 2.11
CA THR A 198 -6.94 -16.91 1.20
C THR A 198 -7.39 -16.57 -0.21
N ILE A 199 -6.66 -15.67 -0.86
CA ILE A 199 -6.80 -15.36 -2.28
C ILE A 199 -5.59 -15.87 -3.06
N LYS A 200 -5.79 -16.11 -4.36
CA LYS A 200 -4.71 -16.42 -5.30
C LYS A 200 -4.69 -15.38 -6.41
N LEU A 201 -3.54 -14.76 -6.62
CA LEU A 201 -3.30 -13.76 -7.64
C LEU A 201 -2.11 -14.12 -8.52
N ASP A 202 -2.24 -13.89 -9.82
CA ASP A 202 -1.13 -13.92 -10.76
C ASP A 202 -0.51 -12.52 -10.93
N ARG A 203 0.66 -12.42 -11.56
CA ARG A 203 1.38 -11.14 -11.68
C ARG A 203 0.51 -10.10 -12.39
N GLY A 204 0.35 -8.95 -11.75
CA GLY A 204 -0.45 -7.84 -12.27
C GLY A 204 -1.95 -7.99 -12.06
N GLU A 205 -2.43 -9.12 -11.53
CA GLU A 205 -3.78 -9.20 -10.97
C GLU A 205 -3.84 -8.49 -9.63
N ARG A 206 -5.04 -8.00 -9.31
CA ARG A 206 -5.32 -7.38 -8.02
C ARG A 206 -6.57 -7.97 -7.35
N PHE A 207 -6.66 -7.77 -6.05
CA PHE A 207 -7.84 -8.06 -5.26
C PHE A 207 -8.27 -6.83 -4.47
N GLN A 208 -9.55 -6.48 -4.56
CA GLN A 208 -10.14 -5.40 -3.81
C GLN A 208 -10.95 -5.94 -2.63
N VAL A 209 -10.78 -5.33 -1.46
CA VAL A 209 -11.61 -5.53 -0.26
C VAL A 209 -12.32 -4.21 0.06
N GLN A 210 -13.60 -4.27 0.43
CA GLN A 210 -14.37 -3.10 0.82
C GLN A 210 -15.17 -3.38 2.09
N SER A 211 -15.34 -2.35 2.92
CA SER A 211 -16.22 -2.40 4.08
C SER A 211 -16.92 -1.06 4.30
N LYS A 212 -18.08 -1.11 4.95
CA LYS A 212 -18.74 0.06 5.55
C LYS A 212 -18.14 0.44 6.91
N GLY A 213 -17.34 -0.45 7.52
CA GLY A 213 -16.53 -0.14 8.68
C GLY A 213 -15.13 0.28 8.28
N ASP A 214 -14.39 0.87 9.22
CA ASP A 214 -12.99 1.22 9.03
C ASP A 214 -12.12 -0.06 9.00
N LEU A 215 -11.52 -0.37 7.84
CA LEU A 215 -10.63 -1.52 7.66
C LEU A 215 -9.26 -1.37 8.35
N THR A 216 -9.02 -0.27 9.08
CA THR A 216 -7.82 -0.13 9.91
C THR A 216 -7.68 -1.34 10.84
N GLY A 217 -6.47 -1.91 10.89
CA GLY A 217 -6.18 -3.12 11.66
C GLY A 217 -6.38 -4.42 10.88
N THR A 218 -6.87 -4.38 9.64
CA THR A 218 -6.88 -5.57 8.77
C THR A 218 -5.46 -6.03 8.53
N PHE A 219 -5.22 -7.32 8.75
CA PHE A 219 -3.91 -7.95 8.60
C PHE A 219 -3.85 -8.74 7.29
N ILE A 220 -2.75 -8.61 6.56
CA ILE A 220 -2.56 -9.23 5.24
C ILE A 220 -1.15 -9.79 5.18
N GLU A 221 -1.01 -11.06 4.83
CA GLU A 221 0.31 -11.69 4.70
C GLU A 221 0.40 -12.71 3.57
N LEU A 222 1.62 -12.94 3.09
CA LEU A 222 1.92 -14.02 2.17
C LEU A 222 1.63 -15.34 2.86
N ASN A 223 0.83 -16.19 2.22
CA ASN A 223 0.55 -17.52 2.73
C ASN A 223 1.73 -18.45 2.44
N THR A 224 2.53 -18.73 3.47
CA THR A 224 3.74 -19.55 3.35
C THR A 224 3.47 -21.05 3.20
N ASP A 225 2.23 -21.52 3.40
CA ASP A 225 1.87 -22.92 3.16
C ASP A 225 1.85 -23.24 1.64
N PHE A 226 1.64 -22.22 0.80
CA PHE A 226 1.66 -22.35 -0.66
C PHE A 226 2.90 -21.71 -1.30
N ASP A 227 3.49 -20.70 -0.65
CA ASP A 227 4.61 -19.92 -1.19
C ASP A 227 5.87 -20.06 -0.33
N GLU A 228 6.74 -21.02 -0.69
CA GLU A 228 8.06 -21.19 -0.06
C GLU A 228 9.08 -20.11 -0.48
N THR A 229 8.74 -19.29 -1.48
CA THR A 229 9.57 -18.18 -1.98
C THR A 229 9.01 -16.85 -1.51
N CYS A 230 9.85 -15.93 -0.99
CA CYS A 230 9.47 -14.55 -0.66
C CYS A 230 8.92 -13.86 -1.96
N LYS A 231 7.59 -13.87 -2.15
CA LYS A 231 6.83 -13.23 -3.24
C LYS A 231 6.17 -11.95 -2.72
N PRO A 232 6.82 -10.78 -2.85
CA PRO A 232 6.26 -9.54 -2.31
C PRO A 232 5.04 -9.10 -3.13
N PHE A 233 4.17 -8.32 -2.51
CA PHE A 233 2.97 -7.77 -3.15
C PHE A 233 2.75 -6.34 -2.68
N ALA A 234 2.09 -5.51 -3.49
CA ALA A 234 1.76 -4.15 -3.11
C ALA A 234 0.39 -4.10 -2.43
N VAL A 235 0.24 -3.25 -1.42
CA VAL A 235 -1.03 -3.00 -0.74
C VAL A 235 -1.31 -1.50 -0.77
N PHE A 236 -2.52 -1.13 -1.16
CA PHE A 236 -3.04 0.23 -1.09
C PHE A 236 -4.27 0.22 -0.20
N SER A 237 -4.49 1.30 0.54
CA SER A 237 -5.67 1.42 1.39
C SER A 237 -6.10 2.87 1.55
N GLY A 238 -7.36 3.05 1.92
CA GLY A 238 -7.95 4.36 2.15
C GLY A 238 -9.46 4.28 2.09
N ALA A 239 -10.09 5.37 1.69
CA ALA A 239 -11.53 5.44 1.53
C ALA A 239 -11.88 6.00 0.15
N SER A 240 -12.87 5.40 -0.52
CA SER A 240 -13.34 5.88 -1.82
C SER A 240 -13.75 7.34 -1.75
N ARG A 241 -14.42 7.71 -0.65
CA ARG A 241 -14.81 9.05 -0.28
C ARG A 241 -15.13 9.02 1.21
N THR A 242 -14.65 9.99 1.97
CA THR A 242 -14.89 10.04 3.42
C THR A 242 -14.76 11.45 4.01
N THR A 243 -15.41 11.69 5.14
CA THR A 243 -15.14 12.86 5.99
C THR A 243 -14.00 12.59 6.97
N ILE A 244 -13.26 13.63 7.36
CA ILE A 244 -12.25 13.54 8.42
C ILE A 244 -12.63 14.51 9.54
N GLY A 245 -12.89 13.98 10.73
CA GLY A 245 -13.16 14.78 11.93
C GLY A 245 -14.54 15.44 11.97
N ASN A 246 -15.59 14.72 11.57
CA ASN A 246 -16.99 15.19 11.56
C ASN A 246 -17.20 16.50 10.76
N LYS A 247 -16.39 16.72 9.73
CA LYS A 247 -16.56 17.83 8.78
C LYS A 247 -17.60 17.47 7.72
N THR A 248 -18.16 18.48 7.06
CA THR A 248 -19.16 18.29 5.99
C THR A 248 -18.55 18.03 4.62
N ASN A 249 -17.23 18.22 4.48
CA ASN A 249 -16.53 17.98 3.23
C ASN A 249 -15.99 16.56 3.23
N GLU A 250 -16.36 15.83 2.20
CA GLU A 250 -15.82 14.51 1.94
C GLU A 250 -14.63 14.62 0.98
N GLY A 251 -13.88 13.54 0.84
CA GLY A 251 -12.83 13.44 -0.16
C GLY A 251 -12.35 12.01 -0.30
N HIS A 252 -11.79 11.70 -1.47
CA HIS A 252 -11.04 10.47 -1.64
C HIS A 252 -9.76 10.56 -0.82
N ILE A 253 -9.38 9.49 -0.13
CA ILE A 253 -8.07 9.37 0.46
C ILE A 253 -7.49 7.99 0.16
N PHE A 254 -6.22 7.91 -0.20
CA PHE A 254 -5.55 6.63 -0.35
C PHE A 254 -4.03 6.76 -0.25
N THR A 255 -3.39 5.68 0.21
CA THR A 255 -1.94 5.59 0.21
C THR A 255 -1.49 4.16 -0.07
N GLN A 256 -0.25 4.02 -0.55
CA GLN A 256 0.41 2.72 -0.49
C GLN A 256 0.78 2.41 0.96
N VAL A 257 0.45 1.20 1.39
CA VAL A 257 0.77 0.68 2.73
C VAL A 257 2.21 0.18 2.74
N TYR A 258 2.97 0.59 3.74
CA TYR A 258 4.31 0.06 3.98
C TYR A 258 4.20 -1.26 4.76
N SER A 259 5.01 -2.25 4.38
CA SER A 259 5.09 -3.53 5.07
C SER A 259 5.55 -3.37 6.52
N THR A 260 5.16 -4.29 7.39
CA THR A 260 5.38 -4.20 8.85
C THR A 260 6.86 -4.17 9.22
N ASP A 261 7.74 -4.78 8.42
CA ASP A 261 9.20 -4.76 8.60
C ASP A 261 9.84 -3.37 8.42
N LYS A 262 9.07 -2.39 7.92
CA LYS A 262 9.50 -1.02 7.66
C LYS A 262 9.00 0.00 8.68
N TRP A 263 8.20 -0.44 9.64
CA TRP A 263 7.60 0.47 10.60
C TRP A 263 8.64 0.97 11.60
N GLY A 264 8.48 2.23 12.00
CA GLY A 264 9.29 2.87 13.03
C GLY A 264 8.54 3.01 14.34
N SER A 265 9.26 3.32 15.42
CA SER A 265 8.70 3.55 16.75
C SER A 265 8.69 5.03 17.15
N SER A 266 9.12 5.94 16.26
CA SER A 266 9.24 7.37 16.57
C SER A 266 8.92 8.21 15.34
N PHE A 267 7.99 9.16 15.53
CA PHE A 267 7.48 10.02 14.48
C PHE A 267 7.44 11.47 14.97
N SER A 268 7.75 12.41 14.10
CA SER A 268 7.62 13.84 14.39
C SER A 268 6.51 14.41 13.51
N LEU A 269 5.53 15.04 14.15
CA LEU A 269 4.40 15.65 13.49
C LEU A 269 4.58 17.16 13.52
N LEU A 270 4.49 17.79 12.35
CA LEU A 270 4.49 19.24 12.22
C LEU A 270 3.04 19.67 11.93
N PRO A 271 2.34 20.32 12.88
CA PRO A 271 1.01 20.84 12.60
C PRO A 271 1.11 21.91 11.51
N PHE A 272 0.14 21.94 10.59
CA PHE A 272 0.10 23.00 9.58
C PHE A 272 -0.34 24.31 10.25
N GLU A 273 0.30 25.42 9.89
CA GLU A 273 0.04 26.73 10.52
C GLU A 273 -1.28 27.36 10.04
N LEU A 274 -1.84 26.87 8.93
CA LEU A 274 -2.91 27.51 8.17
C LEU A 274 -4.34 27.16 8.61
N ASP A 275 -4.52 26.18 9.50
CA ASP A 275 -5.83 25.88 10.08
C ASP A 275 -5.66 25.44 11.54
N SER A 276 -6.36 26.12 12.45
CA SER A 276 -6.43 25.78 13.88
C SER A 276 -7.45 24.67 14.15
N SER A 277 -8.09 24.13 13.10
CA SER A 277 -8.89 22.92 13.22
C SER A 277 -8.00 21.71 13.52
N ALA A 278 -8.43 20.89 14.49
CA ALA A 278 -7.64 19.78 15.02
C ALA A 278 -7.15 18.82 13.91
N TYR A 279 -5.84 18.54 13.90
CA TYR A 279 -5.27 17.48 13.08
C TYR A 279 -5.63 16.13 13.70
N LEU A 280 -6.13 15.19 12.90
CA LEU A 280 -6.32 13.82 13.37
C LEU A 280 -5.07 13.01 13.08
N VAL A 281 -4.49 12.46 14.13
CA VAL A 281 -3.37 11.53 14.08
C VAL A 281 -3.92 10.15 14.40
N LYS A 282 -3.86 9.24 13.42
CA LYS A 282 -4.20 7.83 13.61
C LYS A 282 -2.91 7.04 13.78
N ILE A 283 -2.85 6.24 14.84
CA ILE A 283 -1.69 5.40 15.20
C ILE A 283 -2.16 3.96 15.29
N LEU A 284 -1.45 3.05 14.63
CA LEU A 284 -1.74 1.62 14.58
C LEU A 284 -0.56 0.84 15.15
N ALA A 285 -0.84 -0.12 16.02
CA ALA A 285 0.19 -0.95 16.65
C ALA A 285 0.38 -2.27 15.90
N TYR A 286 1.65 -2.64 15.68
CA TYR A 286 2.02 -3.94 15.13
C TYR A 286 2.18 -5.00 16.24
N GLU A 287 2.70 -4.61 17.41
CA GLU A 287 2.97 -5.52 18.53
C GLU A 287 1.95 -5.37 19.66
N ASN A 288 1.72 -6.45 20.42
CA ASN A 288 0.89 -6.40 21.61
C ASN A 288 1.55 -5.56 22.72
N ASN A 289 0.73 -4.90 23.54
CA ASN A 289 1.21 -4.02 24.61
C ASN A 289 2.14 -2.89 24.11
N THR A 290 1.88 -2.35 22.92
CA THR A 290 2.58 -1.17 22.40
C THR A 290 2.14 0.05 23.21
N GLU A 291 3.09 0.68 23.92
CA GLU A 291 2.87 1.95 24.60
C GLU A 291 3.10 3.12 23.64
N VAL A 292 2.03 3.87 23.37
CA VAL A 292 2.06 5.06 22.53
C VAL A 292 2.09 6.28 23.45
N GLU A 293 3.27 6.88 23.57
CA GLU A 293 3.45 8.15 24.27
C GLU A 293 3.31 9.32 23.30
N ARG A 294 2.35 10.21 23.57
CA ARG A 294 2.23 11.50 22.90
C ARG A 294 2.79 12.57 23.82
N THR A 295 3.86 13.23 23.38
CA THR A 295 4.42 14.39 24.08
C THR A 295 4.07 15.67 23.32
N THR A 296 3.47 16.65 24.00
CA THR A 296 3.31 18.03 23.52
C THR A 296 4.12 18.98 24.41
N ALA A 297 4.14 20.27 24.11
CA ALA A 297 4.79 21.25 24.98
C ALA A 297 4.15 21.34 26.38
N ASP A 298 2.86 21.00 26.50
CA ASP A 298 2.05 21.27 27.68
C ASP A 298 1.46 20.00 28.35
N ASP A 299 1.51 18.83 27.69
CA ASP A 299 0.88 17.58 28.15
C ASP A 299 1.60 16.31 27.61
N SER A 300 1.51 15.22 28.37
CA SER A 300 1.94 13.88 27.97
C SER A 300 0.84 12.86 28.26
N ASN A 301 0.42 12.10 27.25
CA ASN A 301 -0.56 11.02 27.40
C ASN A 301 0.02 9.70 26.88
N THR A 302 -0.31 8.60 27.54
CA THR A 302 0.09 7.24 27.15
C THR A 302 -1.14 6.40 26.87
N ILE A 303 -1.17 5.78 25.69
CA ILE A 303 -2.22 4.84 25.28
C ILE A 303 -1.56 3.47 25.10
N LEU A 304 -2.21 2.42 25.59
CA LEU A 304 -1.78 1.04 25.35
C LEU A 304 -2.58 0.47 24.18
N LEU A 305 -1.89 -0.07 23.18
CA LEU A 305 -2.50 -0.71 22.02
C LEU A 305 -1.95 -2.13 21.85
N ASN A 306 -2.83 -3.07 21.53
CA ASN A 306 -2.45 -4.39 21.08
C ASN A 306 -2.23 -4.44 19.56
N SER A 307 -1.68 -5.56 19.08
CA SER A 307 -1.46 -5.78 17.65
C SER A 307 -2.78 -5.64 16.87
N GLY A 308 -2.76 -4.80 15.83
CA GLY A 308 -3.94 -4.47 15.03
C GLY A 308 -4.88 -3.44 15.64
N GLU A 309 -4.69 -3.04 16.90
CA GLU A 309 -5.45 -1.95 17.51
C GLU A 309 -4.89 -0.58 17.10
N PHE A 310 -5.79 0.39 16.96
CA PHE A 310 -5.43 1.76 16.63
C PHE A 310 -6.13 2.77 17.54
N ALA A 311 -5.53 3.95 17.65
CA ALA A 311 -6.12 5.11 18.29
C ALA A 311 -6.05 6.32 17.37
N THR A 312 -7.06 7.19 17.48
CA THR A 312 -7.07 8.50 16.83
C THR A 312 -6.95 9.57 17.91
N MET A 313 -6.05 10.53 17.71
CA MET A 313 -5.81 11.66 18.63
C MET A 313 -5.83 13.00 17.89
N THR A 314 -6.17 14.06 18.63
CA THR A 314 -6.17 15.47 18.21
C THR A 314 -5.06 16.23 18.91
#